data_AF-A0A7S2XZQ7-F1
#
_entry.id   AF-A0A7S2XZQ7-F1
#
_cell.length_a   1.000
_cell.length_b   1.000
_cell.length_c   1.000
_cell.angle_alpha   90.00
_cell.angle_beta   90.00
_cell.angle_gamma   90.00
#
_symmetry.space_group_name_H-M   'P 1'
#
loop_
_entity.id
_entity.type
_entity.pdbx_description
1 polymer ?
#
loop_
_entity_poly.entity_id
_entity_poly.type
_entity_poly.pdbx_seq_one_letter_code
_entity_poly.pdbx_strand_id
1 'polypeptide(L)'
;INMDAFKKVPMQDIAPPGGYPNLDVRAISRTRGPSGWAMFAGMTAFIGYGFYKMGQHNIKRREVKWERKFMRMAIMPYLQAEGDRNFLVDKEILDNKEKEIMRFYDENWDPNGKFMRSGHYMHPTKDRSWMLDDWVSFYKGFF
;
A
#
# COMPACT_ATOMS: atom_id res chain seq x y z
N ILE A 1 -102.25 23.37 2.81
CA ILE A 1 -100.89 22.95 2.40
C ILE A 1 -100.20 24.19 1.88
N ASN A 2 -99.08 24.60 2.48
CA ASN A 2 -98.37 25.81 2.05
C ASN A 2 -97.74 25.56 0.67
N MET A 3 -98.33 26.16 -0.37
CA MET A 3 -97.92 25.95 -1.78
C MET A 3 -96.53 26.53 -2.07
N ASP A 4 -96.01 27.42 -1.21
CA ASP A 4 -94.68 28.03 -1.35
C ASP A 4 -93.55 27.06 -1.01
N ALA A 5 -93.84 25.99 -0.26
CA ALA A 5 -92.86 24.99 0.15
C ALA A 5 -92.50 24.00 -0.98
N PHE A 6 -93.39 23.76 -1.94
CA PHE A 6 -93.16 22.83 -3.06
C PHE A 6 -92.43 23.49 -4.25
N LYS A 7 -92.39 24.83 -4.27
CA LYS A 7 -91.74 25.65 -5.31
C LYS A 7 -90.33 26.09 -4.91
N LYS A 8 -89.57 25.25 -4.21
CA LYS A 8 -88.13 25.43 -4.03
C LYS A 8 -87.41 24.35 -4.82
N VAL A 9 -86.92 24.72 -6.00
CA VAL A 9 -86.01 23.88 -6.80
C VAL A 9 -84.72 23.64 -5.97
N PRO A 10 -84.21 22.41 -5.88
CA PRO A 10 -82.96 22.15 -5.17
C PRO A 10 -81.83 22.96 -5.82
N MET A 11 -81.05 23.66 -5.01
CA MET A 11 -79.88 24.41 -5.48
C MET A 11 -78.84 23.40 -5.99
N GLN A 12 -78.70 23.33 -7.31
CA GLN A 12 -77.73 22.45 -7.95
C GLN A 12 -76.33 23.09 -7.85
N ASP A 13 -75.32 22.28 -7.53
CA ASP A 13 -73.93 22.73 -7.56
C ASP A 13 -73.52 22.96 -9.02
N ILE A 14 -73.26 24.20 -9.37
CA ILE A 14 -72.87 24.64 -10.71
C ILE A 14 -71.54 25.38 -10.63
N ALA A 15 -70.76 25.29 -11.70
CA ALA A 15 -69.50 26.01 -11.78
C ALA A 15 -69.73 27.52 -11.56
N PRO A 16 -68.82 28.22 -10.86
CA PRO A 16 -68.93 29.66 -10.63
C PRO A 16 -69.06 30.43 -11.96
N PRO A 17 -69.79 31.54 -12.00
CA PRO A 17 -69.84 32.40 -13.19
C PRO A 17 -68.43 32.94 -13.48
N GLY A 18 -67.77 32.36 -14.50
CA GLY A 18 -66.35 32.61 -14.82
C GLY A 18 -65.51 31.33 -15.04
N GLY A 19 -66.02 30.15 -14.68
CA GLY A 19 -65.34 28.86 -14.87
C GLY A 19 -64.22 28.57 -13.86
N TYR A 20 -63.62 27.39 -13.95
CA TYR A 20 -62.48 26.99 -13.11
C TYR A 20 -61.15 27.51 -13.69
N PRO A 21 -60.13 27.75 -12.86
CA PRO A 21 -58.81 28.13 -13.36
C PRO A 21 -58.22 27.03 -14.25
N ASN A 22 -57.47 27.43 -15.27
CA ASN A 22 -56.77 26.49 -16.14
C ASN A 22 -55.71 25.73 -15.32
N LEU A 23 -55.83 24.40 -15.29
CA LEU A 23 -54.85 23.52 -14.67
C LEU A 23 -53.80 23.13 -15.71
N ASP A 24 -52.55 23.48 -15.45
CA ASP A 24 -51.42 23.02 -16.26
C ASP A 24 -51.14 21.54 -15.98
N VAL A 25 -51.76 20.66 -16.76
CA VAL A 25 -51.60 19.19 -16.64
C VAL A 25 -50.30 18.65 -17.29
N ARG A 26 -49.45 19.52 -17.85
CA ARG A 26 -48.22 19.12 -18.54
C ARG A 26 -47.08 18.84 -17.56
N ALA A 27 -46.30 17.80 -17.84
CA ALA A 27 -45.03 17.59 -17.16
C ALA A 27 -44.01 18.67 -17.59
N ILE A 28 -43.57 19.52 -16.66
CA ILE A 28 -42.51 20.51 -16.90
C ILE A 28 -41.18 19.83 -16.60
N SER A 29 -40.51 19.32 -17.63
CA SER A 29 -39.13 18.87 -17.49
C SER A 29 -38.23 20.09 -17.33
N ARG A 30 -37.77 20.34 -16.10
CA ARG A 30 -36.75 21.36 -15.84
C ARG A 30 -35.40 20.69 -16.04
N THR A 31 -34.80 20.86 -17.22
CA THR A 31 -33.40 20.48 -17.42
C THR A 31 -32.55 21.41 -16.56
N ARG A 32 -32.12 20.93 -15.39
CA ARG A 32 -31.28 21.68 -14.44
C ARG A 32 -29.89 21.07 -14.42
N GLY A 33 -28.89 21.88 -14.72
CA GLY A 33 -27.48 21.48 -14.68
C GLY A 33 -26.64 22.19 -15.74
N PRO A 34 -25.31 22.18 -15.59
CA PRO A 34 -24.40 22.63 -16.64
C PRO A 34 -24.58 21.77 -17.90
N SER A 35 -24.34 22.36 -19.07
CA SER A 35 -24.32 21.62 -20.34
C SER A 35 -23.33 20.44 -20.25
N GLY A 36 -23.62 19.32 -20.92
CA GLY A 36 -22.73 18.15 -20.92
C GLY A 36 -21.30 18.50 -21.34
N TRP A 37 -21.15 19.41 -22.31
CA TRP A 37 -19.84 19.94 -22.71
C TRP A 37 -19.12 20.70 -21.60
N ALA A 38 -19.84 21.47 -20.79
CA ALA A 38 -19.25 22.18 -19.66
C ALA A 38 -18.77 21.20 -18.58
N MET A 39 -19.49 20.09 -18.36
CA MET A 39 -19.06 19.03 -17.45
C MET A 39 -17.78 18.34 -17.95
N PHE A 40 -17.73 17.98 -19.24
CA PHE A 40 -16.54 17.37 -19.82
C PHE A 40 -15.33 18.30 -19.76
N ALA A 41 -15.49 19.57 -20.14
CA ALA A 41 -14.42 20.56 -20.07
C ALA A 41 -13.89 20.73 -18.63
N GLY A 42 -14.81 20.82 -17.65
CA GLY A 42 -14.44 20.91 -16.23
C GLY A 42 -13.66 19.68 -15.75
N MET A 43 -14.12 18.48 -16.12
CA MET A 43 -13.47 17.21 -15.76
C MET A 43 -12.07 17.12 -16.40
N THR A 44 -11.95 17.43 -17.69
CA THR A 44 -10.67 17.39 -18.41
C THR A 44 -9.67 18.38 -17.81
N ALA A 45 -10.11 19.59 -17.48
CA ALA A 45 -9.25 20.58 -16.84
C ALA A 45 -8.80 20.13 -15.44
N PHE A 46 -9.71 19.56 -14.65
CA PHE A 46 -9.40 19.04 -13.32
C PHE A 46 -8.38 17.90 -13.39
N ILE A 47 -8.58 16.94 -14.30
CA ILE A 47 -7.66 15.82 -14.52
C ILE A 47 -6.30 16.33 -15.00
N GLY A 48 -6.27 17.23 -15.98
CA GLY A 48 -5.03 17.81 -16.51
C GLY A 48 -4.22 18.51 -15.43
N TYR A 49 -4.88 19.29 -14.56
CA TYR A 49 -4.23 19.92 -13.41
C TYR A 49 -3.72 18.90 -12.38
N GLY A 50 -4.50 17.85 -12.11
CA GLY A 50 -4.09 16.75 -11.23
C GLY A 50 -2.80 16.07 -11.71
N PHE A 51 -2.73 15.74 -13.01
CA PHE A 51 -1.53 15.14 -13.60
C PHE A 51 -0.32 16.09 -13.57
N TYR A 52 -0.52 17.38 -13.80
CA TYR A 52 0.55 18.37 -13.67
C TYR A 52 1.15 18.37 -12.24
N LYS A 53 0.31 18.45 -11.21
CA LYS A 53 0.76 18.43 -9.81
C LYS A 53 1.42 17.10 -9.44
N MET A 54 0.88 15.98 -9.92
CA MET A 54 1.44 14.65 -9.69
C MET A 54 2.82 14.49 -10.34
N GLY A 55 3.01 15.01 -11.56
CA GLY A 55 4.30 15.04 -12.24
C GLY A 55 5.37 15.78 -11.42
N GLN A 56 5.03 16.97 -10.92
CA GLN A 56 5.94 17.76 -10.06
C GLN A 56 6.28 17.03 -8.76
N HIS A 57 5.31 16.33 -8.16
CA HIS A 57 5.57 15.53 -6.96
C HIS A 57 6.46 14.31 -7.25
N ASN A 58 6.29 13.65 -8.39
CA ASN A 58 7.10 12.51 -8.77
C ASN A 58 8.58 12.86 -8.98
N ILE A 59 8.87 14.05 -9.51
CA ILE A 59 10.24 14.57 -9.63
C ILE A 59 10.85 14.70 -8.23
N LYS A 60 10.16 15.39 -7.31
CA LYS A 60 10.62 15.53 -5.91
C LYS A 60 10.81 14.18 -5.21
N ARG A 61 9.89 13.23 -5.40
CA ARG A 61 10.05 11.87 -4.84
C ARG A 61 11.24 11.13 -5.40
N ARG A 62 11.60 11.38 -6.67
CA ARG A 62 12.79 10.80 -7.28
C ARG A 62 14.05 11.38 -6.64
N GLU A 63 14.11 12.69 -6.41
CA GLU A 63 15.21 13.35 -5.70
C GLU A 63 15.41 12.77 -4.29
N VAL A 64 14.34 12.70 -3.49
CA VAL A 64 14.40 12.10 -2.13
C VAL A 64 14.86 10.64 -2.17
N LYS A 65 14.42 9.86 -3.17
CA LYS A 65 14.87 8.46 -3.33
C LYS A 65 16.35 8.39 -3.70
N TRP A 66 16.84 9.32 -4.51
CA TRP A 66 18.25 9.43 -4.86
C TRP A 66 19.10 9.78 -3.65
N GLU A 67 18.70 10.78 -2.86
CA GLU A 67 19.38 11.14 -1.61
C GLU A 67 19.49 9.92 -0.68
N ARG A 68 18.38 9.20 -0.43
CA ARG A 68 18.40 8.00 0.41
C ARG A 68 19.33 6.91 -0.13
N LYS A 69 19.35 6.69 -1.45
CA LYS A 69 20.26 5.73 -2.09
C LYS A 69 21.71 6.17 -1.93
N PHE A 70 22.00 7.45 -2.13
CA PHE A 70 23.33 8.01 -1.98
C PHE A 70 23.85 7.84 -0.55
N MET A 71 23.04 8.20 0.46
CA MET A 71 23.40 8.00 1.87
C MET A 71 23.65 6.53 2.21
N ARG A 72 22.83 5.61 1.65
CA ARG A 72 23.06 4.16 1.82
C ARG A 72 24.36 3.70 1.18
N MET A 73 24.66 4.13 -0.05
CA MET A 73 25.91 3.78 -0.73
C MET A 73 27.14 4.31 0.02
N ALA A 74 27.04 5.50 0.63
CA ALA A 74 28.12 6.07 1.42
C ALA A 74 28.43 5.27 2.70
N ILE A 75 27.41 4.73 3.36
CA ILE A 75 27.55 3.99 4.63
C ILE A 75 27.78 2.48 4.40
N MET A 76 27.29 1.93 3.28
CA MET A 76 27.42 0.50 2.93
C MET A 76 28.82 -0.09 3.15
N PRO A 77 29.94 0.51 2.71
CA PRO A 77 31.25 -0.12 2.87
C PRO A 77 31.65 -0.31 4.34
N TYR A 78 31.21 0.57 5.24
CA TYR A 78 31.46 0.42 6.68
C TYR A 78 30.65 -0.74 7.25
N LEU A 79 29.36 -0.82 6.94
CA LEU A 79 28.50 -1.92 7.38
C LEU A 79 28.96 -3.27 6.81
N GLN A 80 29.43 -3.29 5.56
CA GLN A 80 29.99 -4.49 4.95
C GLN A 80 31.27 -4.91 5.67
N ALA A 81 32.17 -3.97 5.98
CA ALA A 81 33.39 -4.27 6.72
C ALA A 81 33.12 -4.80 8.13
N GLU A 82 32.11 -4.27 8.83
CA GLU A 82 31.66 -4.81 10.13
C GLU A 82 31.05 -6.20 9.98
N GLY A 83 30.19 -6.41 8.97
CA GLY A 83 29.60 -7.70 8.65
C GLY A 83 30.65 -8.77 8.33
N ASP A 84 31.64 -8.43 7.50
CA ASP A 84 32.73 -9.33 7.12
C ASP A 84 33.58 -9.74 8.35
N ARG A 85 33.84 -8.81 9.29
CA ARG A 85 34.54 -9.12 10.55
C ARG A 85 33.77 -10.12 11.41
N ASN A 86 32.48 -9.87 11.63
CA ASN A 86 31.64 -10.76 12.42
C ASN A 86 31.54 -12.15 11.77
N PHE A 87 31.41 -12.19 10.44
CA PHE A 87 31.35 -13.44 9.69
C PHE A 87 32.62 -14.29 9.85
N LEU A 88 33.80 -13.68 9.84
CA LEU A 88 35.06 -14.43 10.02
C LEU A 88 35.15 -15.03 11.43
N VAL A 89 34.76 -14.28 12.46
CA VAL A 89 34.73 -14.77 13.85
C VAL A 89 33.76 -15.94 13.99
N ASP A 90 32.55 -15.78 13.48
CA ASP A 90 31.52 -16.82 13.51
C ASP A 90 31.98 -18.08 12.77
N LYS A 91 32.62 -17.90 11.62
CA LYS A 91 33.17 -18.99 10.84
C LYS A 91 34.24 -19.77 11.62
N GLU A 92 35.20 -19.07 12.23
CA GLU A 92 36.26 -19.72 13.03
C GLU A 92 35.66 -20.56 14.17
N ILE A 93 34.63 -20.07 14.84
CA ILE A 93 33.94 -20.81 15.92
C ILE A 93 33.26 -22.07 15.37
N LEU A 94 32.58 -21.96 14.23
CA LEU A 94 31.90 -23.09 13.60
C LEU A 94 32.90 -24.15 13.11
N ASP A 95 33.99 -23.74 12.47
CA ASP A 95 35.01 -24.66 11.96
C ASP A 95 35.69 -25.42 13.13
N ASN A 96 35.90 -24.76 14.27
CA ASN A 96 36.41 -25.40 15.49
C ASN A 96 35.40 -26.41 16.07
N LYS A 97 34.12 -26.04 16.21
CA LYS A 97 33.07 -26.96 16.68
C LYS A 97 32.90 -28.16 15.75
N GLU A 98 32.92 -27.92 14.45
CA GLU A 98 32.83 -28.95 13.42
C GLU A 98 34.00 -29.93 13.55
N LYS A 99 35.22 -29.44 13.76
CA LYS A 99 36.40 -30.28 14.00
C LYS A 99 36.27 -31.15 15.26
N GLU A 100 35.75 -30.61 16.35
CA GLU A 100 35.53 -31.37 17.59
C GLU A 100 34.51 -32.49 17.40
N ILE A 101 33.38 -32.20 16.74
CA ILE A 101 32.31 -33.18 16.50
C ILE A 101 32.78 -34.26 15.52
N MET A 102 33.43 -33.87 14.41
CA MET A 102 33.80 -34.79 13.34
C MET A 102 34.98 -35.69 13.70
N ARG A 103 35.84 -35.30 14.65
CA ARG A 103 36.91 -36.16 15.19
C ARG A 103 36.40 -37.52 15.66
N PHE A 104 35.17 -37.60 16.15
CA PHE A 104 34.57 -38.85 16.64
C PHE A 104 34.03 -39.74 15.52
N TYR A 105 33.84 -39.20 14.31
CA TYR A 105 33.18 -39.89 13.21
C TYR A 105 34.15 -40.32 12.10
N ASP A 106 35.05 -39.43 11.66
CA ASP A 106 36.01 -39.70 10.58
C ASP A 106 37.35 -38.98 10.86
N GLU A 107 38.45 -39.73 10.90
CA GLU A 107 39.79 -39.20 11.15
C GLU A 107 40.37 -38.43 9.95
N ASN A 108 39.87 -38.70 8.73
CA ASN A 108 40.31 -38.04 7.50
C ASN A 108 39.45 -36.82 7.11
N TRP A 109 38.54 -36.37 7.98
CA TRP A 109 37.71 -35.20 7.72
C TRP A 109 38.54 -33.91 7.75
N ASP A 110 38.46 -33.10 6.68
CA ASP A 110 39.03 -31.76 6.62
C ASP A 110 37.94 -30.71 6.92
N PRO A 111 37.95 -30.06 8.09
CA PRO A 111 36.97 -29.02 8.44
C PRO A 111 37.00 -27.81 7.51
N ASN A 112 38.14 -27.53 6.87
CA ASN A 112 38.31 -26.42 5.94
C ASN A 112 38.15 -26.85 4.47
N GLY A 113 37.62 -28.04 4.24
CA GLY A 113 37.37 -28.58 2.92
C GLY A 113 36.50 -27.65 2.08
N LYS A 114 36.84 -27.47 0.80
CA LYS A 114 36.02 -26.69 -0.11
C LYS A 114 34.77 -27.50 -0.47
N PHE A 115 33.59 -26.91 -0.26
CA PHE A 115 32.33 -27.53 -0.68
C PHE A 115 32.26 -27.75 -2.20
N MET A 116 32.85 -26.83 -3.00
CA MET A 116 32.90 -26.93 -4.45
C MET A 116 34.33 -27.02 -4.99
N ARG A 117 34.47 -27.73 -6.11
CA ARG A 117 35.75 -27.91 -6.83
C ARG A 117 36.31 -26.61 -7.41
N SER A 118 35.48 -25.62 -7.74
CA SER A 118 35.88 -24.41 -8.47
C SER A 118 36.85 -23.51 -7.71
N GLY A 119 37.03 -23.71 -6.41
CA GLY A 119 38.05 -23.01 -5.63
C GLY A 119 37.71 -21.59 -5.23
N HIS A 120 36.65 -20.99 -5.79
CA HIS A 120 36.13 -19.67 -5.45
C HIS A 120 35.42 -19.67 -4.10
N TYR A 121 35.53 -18.56 -3.39
CA TYR A 121 34.74 -18.35 -2.17
C TYR A 121 33.26 -18.20 -2.52
N MET A 122 32.41 -18.86 -1.73
CA MET A 122 30.96 -18.71 -1.78
C MET A 122 30.47 -18.38 -0.39
N HIS A 123 29.48 -17.49 -0.32
CA HIS A 123 28.73 -17.29 0.91
C HIS A 123 27.97 -18.59 1.24
N PRO A 124 27.87 -18.97 2.52
CA PRO A 124 27.05 -20.11 2.91
C PRO A 124 25.58 -19.82 2.60
N THR A 125 24.85 -20.83 2.12
CA THR A 125 23.46 -20.69 1.66
C THR A 125 22.46 -20.45 2.80
N LYS A 126 22.81 -20.88 4.02
CA LYS A 126 22.02 -20.67 5.24
C LYS A 126 22.91 -20.02 6.29
N ASP A 127 22.34 -19.08 7.02
CA ASP A 127 22.96 -18.53 8.22
C ASP A 127 23.06 -19.64 9.28
N ARG A 128 24.30 -19.99 9.66
CA ARG A 128 24.58 -20.95 10.72
C ARG A 128 24.77 -20.26 12.08
N SER A 129 24.35 -19.00 12.20
CA SER A 129 24.47 -18.21 13.44
C SER A 129 23.73 -18.86 14.61
N TRP A 130 22.59 -19.52 14.37
CA TRP A 130 21.87 -20.27 15.40
C TRP A 130 22.67 -21.46 15.98
N MET A 131 23.70 -21.97 15.29
CA MET A 131 24.62 -22.97 15.85
C MET A 131 25.63 -22.36 16.85
N LEU A 132 25.70 -21.03 16.91
CA LEU A 132 26.48 -20.26 17.88
C LEU A 132 25.65 -19.89 19.12
N ASP A 133 24.31 -19.96 19.03
CA ASP A 133 23.38 -19.51 20.06
C ASP A 133 23.38 -20.36 21.35
N ASP A 134 24.00 -21.54 21.35
CA ASP A 134 24.23 -22.34 22.57
C ASP A 134 25.11 -21.59 23.61
N TRP A 135 25.94 -20.63 23.18
CA TRP A 135 26.82 -19.85 24.07
C TRP A 135 26.26 -18.45 24.41
N VAL A 136 25.48 -17.83 23.51
CA VAL A 136 24.88 -16.50 23.74
C VAL A 136 23.64 -16.57 24.63
N SER A 137 22.88 -17.67 24.57
CA SER A 137 21.76 -17.95 25.50
C SER A 137 22.22 -18.07 26.96
N PHE A 138 23.42 -18.62 27.21
CA PHE A 138 24.01 -18.71 28.54
C PHE A 138 24.26 -17.33 29.18
N TYR A 139 24.73 -16.34 28.41
CA TYR A 139 24.95 -14.97 28.90
C TYR A 139 23.68 -14.11 28.95
N LYS A 140 22.73 -14.30 28.02
CA LYS A 140 21.43 -13.60 28.02
C LYS A 140 20.45 -14.12 29.08
N GLY A 141 20.72 -15.29 29.68
CA GLY A 141 19.97 -15.80 30.84
C GLY A 141 20.52 -15.36 32.20
N PHE A 142 21.65 -14.64 32.23
CA PHE A 142 22.34 -14.22 33.45
C PHE A 142 22.21 -12.71 33.75
N PHE A 143 21.55 -11.94 32.88
CA PHE A 143 21.20 -10.53 33.09
C PHE A 143 19.72 -10.28 32.79
#